data_AF-A0A942PW11-F1
#
_entry.id   AF-A0A942PW11-F1
#
_cell.length_a   1.000
_cell.length_b   1.000
_cell.length_c   1.000
_cell.angle_alpha   90.00
_cell.angle_beta   90.00
_cell.angle_gamma   90.00
#
_symmetry.space_group_name_H-M   'P 1'
#
loop_
_entity.id
_entity.type
_entity.pdbx_description
1 polymer ?
#
loop_
_entity_poly.entity_id
_entity_poly.type
_entity_poly.pdbx_seq_one_letter_code
_entity_poly.pdbx_strand_id
1 'polypeptide(L)'
;FPPFPAHYLPTQQQAILLEWRDRVLHASAHGQPLPEFPEHLIAPVLDNTWHDTAEAVLGNWMGCMYQVTHQDRRKPFMDNVNPDNPLNLDIV
;
A
#
# COMPACT_ATOMS: atom_id res chain seq x y z
N PHE A 1 22.83 -4.85 6.86
CA PHE A 1 21.39 -5.13 6.72
C PHE A 1 20.63 -4.39 7.81
N PRO A 2 19.48 -3.75 7.52
CA PRO A 2 18.67 -3.05 8.52
C PRO A 2 18.04 -4.05 9.51
N PRO A 3 17.65 -3.58 10.72
CA PRO A 3 16.85 -4.40 11.63
C PRO A 3 15.45 -4.67 11.04
N PHE A 4 14.81 -5.76 11.48
CA PHE A 4 13.43 -6.03 11.09
C PHE A 4 12.47 -5.00 11.70
N PRO A 5 11.40 -4.61 10.97
CA PRO A 5 10.33 -3.82 11.57
C PRO A 5 9.73 -4.57 12.76
N ALA A 6 9.47 -3.86 13.86
CA ALA A 6 8.92 -4.45 15.06
C ALA A 6 7.54 -5.06 14.78
N HIS A 7 7.34 -6.31 15.21
CA HIS A 7 6.08 -7.04 15.12
C HIS A 7 5.47 -7.20 13.71
N TYR A 8 6.22 -6.93 12.64
CA TYR A 8 5.71 -7.05 11.27
C TYR A 8 5.95 -8.45 10.67
N LEU A 9 7.17 -8.96 10.79
CA LEU A 9 7.53 -10.29 10.26
C LEU A 9 7.43 -11.34 11.36
N PRO A 10 6.76 -12.48 11.11
CA PRO A 10 6.82 -13.62 12.02
C PRO A 10 8.23 -14.22 12.09
N THR A 11 8.51 -14.96 13.17
CA THR A 11 9.85 -15.51 13.46
C THR A 11 10.40 -16.40 12.34
N GLN A 12 9.54 -17.15 11.65
CA GLN A 12 9.96 -18.02 10.55
C GLN A 12 10.52 -17.22 9.36
N GLN A 13 9.85 -16.14 8.95
CA GLN A 13 10.28 -15.30 7.83
C GLN A 13 11.56 -14.53 8.18
N GLN A 14 11.68 -14.09 9.42
CA GLN A 14 12.94 -13.52 9.92
C GLN A 14 14.08 -14.52 9.79
N ALA A 15 13.88 -15.78 10.19
CA ALA A 15 14.89 -16.82 10.06
C ALA A 15 15.29 -17.09 8.60
N ILE A 16 14.31 -17.18 7.69
CA ILE A 16 14.55 -17.35 6.24
C ILE A 16 15.39 -16.19 5.68
N LEU A 17 15.07 -14.95 6.05
CA LEU A 17 15.79 -13.76 5.58
C LEU A 17 17.20 -13.67 6.18
N LEU A 18 17.39 -14.08 7.43
CA LEU A 18 18.71 -14.16 8.07
C LEU A 18 19.58 -15.23 7.43
N GLU A 19 19.01 -16.39 7.11
CA GLU A 19 19.73 -17.45 6.38
C GLU A 19 20.12 -16.99 4.98
N TRP A 20 19.20 -16.37 4.24
CA TRP A 20 19.48 -15.81 2.93
C TRP A 20 20.60 -14.74 3.00
N ARG A 21 20.53 -13.84 3.99
CA ARG A 21 21.57 -12.84 4.26
C ARG A 21 22.94 -13.50 4.42
N ASP A 22 23.03 -14.54 5.25
CA ASP A 22 24.30 -15.20 5.53
C ASP A 22 24.86 -15.90 4.26
N ARG A 23 23.99 -16.51 3.46
CA ARG A 23 24.36 -17.07 2.15
C ARG A 23 24.85 -16.01 1.16
N VAL A 24 24.21 -14.84 1.11
CA VAL A 24 24.64 -13.70 0.28
C VAL A 24 26.02 -13.21 0.71
N LEU A 25 26.23 -13.01 2.01
CA LEU A 25 27.51 -12.55 2.55
C LEU A 25 28.64 -13.55 2.24
N HIS A 26 28.36 -14.85 2.41
CA HIS A 26 29.31 -15.90 2.06
C HIS A 26 29.64 -15.90 0.57
N ALA A 27 28.62 -15.89 -0.30
CA ALA A 27 28.83 -15.90 -1.75
C ALA A 27 29.61 -14.66 -2.21
N SER A 28 29.28 -13.48 -1.68
CA SER A 28 29.99 -12.24 -1.96
C SER A 28 31.46 -12.28 -1.54
N ALA A 29 31.78 -12.88 -0.39
CA ALA A 29 33.16 -13.00 0.09
C ALA A 29 34.02 -13.96 -0.75
N HIS A 30 33.39 -14.92 -1.43
CA HIS A 30 34.07 -15.97 -2.20
C HIS A 30 33.92 -15.83 -3.72
N GLY A 31 33.35 -14.71 -4.20
CA GLY A 31 33.11 -14.48 -5.63
C GLY A 31 32.16 -15.50 -6.27
N GLN A 32 31.28 -16.10 -5.47
CA GLN A 32 30.30 -17.07 -5.95
C GLN A 32 29.02 -16.35 -6.42
N PRO A 33 28.21 -17.00 -7.28
CA PRO A 33 26.90 -16.49 -7.64
C PRO A 33 26.03 -16.23 -6.40
N LEU A 34 25.34 -15.09 -6.39
CA LEU A 34 24.43 -14.76 -5.29
C LEU A 34 23.20 -15.69 -5.31
N PRO A 35 22.73 -16.14 -4.13
CA PRO A 35 21.50 -16.91 -4.05
C PRO A 35 20.28 -16.06 -4.44
N GLU A 36 19.28 -16.69 -5.06
CA GLU A 36 17.99 -16.06 -5.36
C GLU A 36 17.30 -15.58 -4.07
N PHE A 37 16.59 -14.46 -4.17
CA PHE A 37 15.80 -13.94 -3.06
C PHE A 37 14.58 -14.85 -2.80
N PRO A 38 14.31 -15.27 -1.55
CA PRO A 38 13.25 -16.23 -1.23
C PRO A 38 11.84 -15.59 -1.24
N GLU A 39 11.49 -14.84 -2.29
CA GLU A 39 10.25 -14.06 -2.37
C GLU A 39 9.01 -14.94 -2.21
N HIS A 40 8.98 -16.09 -2.89
CA HIS A 40 7.88 -17.05 -2.83
C HIS A 40 7.60 -17.62 -1.42
N LEU A 41 8.58 -17.56 -0.51
CA LEU A 41 8.42 -18.02 0.88
C LEU A 41 7.93 -16.92 1.82
N ILE A 42 8.16 -15.66 1.47
CA ILE A 42 7.86 -14.52 2.35
C ILE A 42 6.63 -13.73 1.88
N ALA A 43 6.45 -13.54 0.58
CA ALA A 43 5.39 -12.69 0.01
C ALA A 43 3.97 -13.09 0.47
N PRO A 44 3.61 -14.39 0.59
CA PRO A 44 2.26 -14.79 1.00
C PRO A 44 1.86 -14.37 2.43
N VAL A 45 2.83 -14.01 3.28
CA VAL A 45 2.56 -13.60 4.67
C VAL A 45 2.81 -12.12 4.92
N LEU A 46 3.23 -11.37 3.89
CA LEU A 46 3.41 -9.94 4.01
C LEU A 46 2.05 -9.26 4.03
N ASP A 47 1.78 -8.52 5.09
CA ASP A 47 0.56 -7.76 5.21
C ASP A 47 0.68 -6.40 4.51
N ASN A 48 -0.38 -6.04 3.77
CA ASN A 48 -0.50 -4.73 3.14
C ASN A 48 -1.13 -3.75 4.14
N THR A 49 -0.29 -3.05 4.89
CA THR A 49 -0.70 -2.17 5.99
C THR A 49 -1.51 -0.95 5.59
N TRP A 50 -1.61 -0.61 4.29
CA TRP A 50 -2.39 0.52 3.79
C TRP A 50 -3.71 0.10 3.15
N HIS A 51 -4.04 -1.20 3.14
CA HIS A 51 -5.27 -1.73 2.55
C HIS A 51 -6.53 -1.06 3.12
N ASP A 52 -6.72 -1.11 4.45
CA ASP A 52 -7.90 -0.57 5.12
C ASP A 52 -7.99 0.96 4.97
N THR A 53 -6.84 1.64 5.02
CA THR A 53 -6.81 3.10 4.83
C THR A 53 -7.18 3.47 3.40
N ALA A 54 -6.71 2.73 2.41
CA ALA A 54 -7.07 2.95 1.01
C ALA A 54 -8.55 2.69 0.75
N GLU A 55 -9.09 1.62 1.34
CA GLU A 55 -10.52 1.33 1.28
C GLU A 55 -11.35 2.50 1.83
N ALA A 56 -10.97 3.04 2.99
CA ALA A 56 -11.64 4.18 3.59
C ALA A 56 -11.58 5.44 2.70
N VAL A 57 -10.41 5.75 2.13
CA VAL A 57 -10.24 6.89 1.22
C VAL A 57 -11.10 6.73 -0.04
N LEU A 58 -11.10 5.55 -0.66
CA LEU A 58 -11.91 5.27 -1.85
C LEU A 58 -13.41 5.31 -1.53
N GLY A 59 -13.83 4.76 -0.40
CA GLY A 59 -15.22 4.83 0.07
C GLY A 59 -15.68 6.26 0.27
N ASN A 60 -14.87 7.10 0.92
CA ASN A 60 -15.16 8.52 1.11
C ASN A 60 -15.24 9.27 -0.22
N TRP A 61 -14.31 8.99 -1.14
CA TRP A 61 -14.33 9.58 -2.48
C TRP A 61 -15.59 9.19 -3.26
N MET A 62 -15.96 7.91 -3.26
CA MET A 62 -17.20 7.43 -3.92
C MET A 62 -18.44 8.08 -3.30
N GLY A 63 -18.51 8.14 -1.96
CA GLY A 63 -19.60 8.81 -1.25
C GLY A 63 -19.71 10.29 -1.62
N CYS A 64 -18.58 11.00 -1.70
CA CYS A 64 -18.52 12.37 -2.16
C CYS A 64 -19.01 12.52 -3.61
N MET A 65 -18.57 11.66 -4.53
CA MET A 65 -19.04 11.68 -5.92
C MET A 65 -20.56 11.51 -6.00
N TYR A 66 -21.15 10.59 -5.24
CA TYR A 66 -22.59 10.41 -5.21
C TYR A 66 -23.37 11.61 -4.67
N GLN A 67 -22.78 12.42 -3.80
CA GLN A 67 -23.44 13.60 -3.22
C GLN A 67 -23.29 14.84 -4.10
N VAL A 68 -22.21 14.91 -4.88
CA VAL A 68 -21.83 16.11 -5.62
C VAL A 68 -22.27 16.05 -7.08
N THR A 69 -22.19 14.87 -7.70
CA THR A 69 -22.44 14.71 -9.15
C THR A 69 -23.90 14.39 -9.46
N HIS A 70 -24.35 14.82 -10.64
CA HIS A 70 -25.73 14.58 -11.08
C HIS A 70 -25.90 13.17 -11.68
N GLN A 71 -27.08 12.57 -11.50
CA GLN A 71 -27.40 11.26 -12.10
C GLN A 71 -27.54 11.33 -13.63
N ASP A 72 -28.16 12.39 -14.15
CA ASP A 72 -28.11 12.73 -15.59
C ASP A 72 -26.68 13.12 -15.97
N ARG A 73 -26.03 12.29 -16.78
CA ARG A 73 -24.66 12.43 -17.27
C ARG A 73 -24.42 13.69 -18.12
N ARG A 74 -25.48 14.39 -18.52
CA ARG A 74 -25.40 15.67 -19.24
C ARG A 74 -25.17 16.85 -18.30
N LYS A 75 -25.38 16.66 -16.99
CA LYS A 75 -25.13 17.67 -15.96
C LYS A 75 -23.95 17.23 -15.10
N PRO A 76 -22.97 18.11 -14.82
CA PRO A 76 -21.81 17.74 -13.99
C PRO A 76 -22.17 17.59 -12.50
N PHE A 77 -23.03 18.46 -11.97
CA PHE A 77 -23.32 18.57 -10.54
C PHE A 77 -24.82 18.52 -10.24
N MET A 78 -25.16 18.06 -9.03
CA MET A 78 -26.55 18.15 -8.53
C MET A 78 -27.06 19.58 -8.55
N ASP A 79 -28.38 19.76 -8.68
CA ASP A 79 -28.98 21.08 -8.88
C ASP A 79 -28.72 22.06 -7.71
N ASN A 80 -28.42 21.56 -6.51
CA ASN A 80 -28.12 22.33 -5.30
C ASN A 80 -26.62 22.52 -5.01
N VAL A 81 -25.73 22.04 -5.88
CA VAL A 81 -24.28 22.14 -5.71
C VAL A 81 -23.75 23.36 -6.44
N ASN A 82 -22.98 24.20 -5.74
CA ASN A 82 -22.31 25.34 -6.35
C ASN A 82 -21.19 24.86 -7.30
N PRO A 83 -21.25 25.13 -8.62
CA PRO A 83 -20.22 24.69 -9.56
C PRO A 83 -18.83 25.30 -9.28
N ASP A 84 -18.78 26.48 -8.68
CA ASP A 84 -17.52 27.18 -8.35
C ASP A 84 -16.94 26.71 -7.00
N ASN A 85 -17.73 26.01 -6.18
CA ASN A 85 -17.28 25.39 -4.93
C ASN A 85 -18.08 24.10 -4.64
N PRO A 86 -17.88 23.03 -5.43
CA PRO A 86 -18.73 21.84 -5.38
C PRO A 86 -18.54 21.02 -4.10
N LEU A 87 -17.45 21.24 -3.38
CA LEU A 87 -17.15 20.59 -2.11
C LEU A 87 -17.49 21.45 -0.89
N ASN A 88 -17.95 22.69 -1.10
CA ASN A 88 -18.24 23.66 -0.05
C ASN A 88 -17.09 23.80 0.98
N LEU A 89 -15.85 23.90 0.47
CA LEU A 89 -14.67 24.04 1.31
C LEU A 89 -14.33 25.52 1.48
N ASP A 90 -13.91 25.90 2.69
CA ASP A 90 -13.30 27.20 2.95
C ASP A 90 -11.86 27.15 2.44
N ILE A 91 -11.62 27.72 1.26
CA ILE A 91 -10.27 27.87 0.73
C ILE A 91 -9.70 29.14 1.36
N VAL A 92 -8.84 28.97 2.37
CA VAL A 92 -8.01 30.05 2.95
C VAL A 92 -6.89 30.40 1.99
#